data_AF-A0A2Z6QT70-F1
#
_entry.id   AF-A0A2Z6QT70-F1
#
_cell.length_a   1.000
_cell.length_b   1.000
_cell.length_c   1.000
_cell.angle_alpha   90.00
_cell.angle_beta   90.00
_cell.angle_gamma   90.00
#
_symmetry.space_group_name_H-M   'P 1'
#
loop_
_entity.id
_entity.type
_entity.pdbx_description
1 polymer ?
#
loop_
_entity_poly.entity_id
_entity_poly.type
_entity_poly.pdbx_seq_one_letter_code
_entity_poly.pdbx_strand_id
1 'polypeptide(L)'
;MEKIPPEIFLEICIHLYVKDLYTLTLVCKLYRKILWTKAISIQKVWTCSRVLSFDPLLPYPSLPPSKFMSEQEYIWFTLLADKCSICKIKIEKKDLFGCRYWEFSRICCKECIKRKTVSIPFIKMAMPNLPKDLLECLPCHKRHVFNVGDEKLYWTDDLQSIVAKYYSFENEQERDIWVKEKKKEANEFMDEIHKYKWQDEYVYFFPYALNVN
;
A
#
# COMPACT_ATOMS: atom_id res chain seq x y z
N MET A 1 -19.38 6.31 36.15
CA MET A 1 -18.49 6.80 35.09
C MET A 1 -19.35 7.13 33.90
N GLU A 2 -19.59 8.42 33.65
CA GLU A 2 -20.29 8.87 32.45
C GLU A 2 -19.51 8.46 31.21
N LYS A 3 -20.22 7.87 30.24
CA LYS A 3 -19.62 7.51 28.95
C LYS A 3 -19.60 8.78 28.11
N ILE A 4 -18.43 9.20 27.67
CA ILE A 4 -18.27 10.28 26.68
C ILE A 4 -19.15 9.92 25.46
N PRO A 5 -20.06 10.80 25.02
CA PRO A 5 -20.84 10.57 23.81
C PRO A 5 -19.93 10.32 22.60
N PRO A 6 -20.30 9.41 21.67
CA PRO A 6 -19.47 9.11 20.50
C PRO A 6 -19.08 10.35 19.69
N GLU A 7 -19.97 11.32 19.58
CA GLU A 7 -19.76 12.57 18.84
C GLU A 7 -18.65 13.40 19.49
N ILE A 8 -18.71 13.61 20.81
CA ILE A 8 -17.69 14.32 21.58
C ILE A 8 -16.35 13.57 21.52
N PHE A 9 -16.39 12.24 21.59
CA PHE A 9 -15.19 11.43 21.44
C PHE A 9 -14.50 11.64 20.08
N LEU A 10 -15.28 11.69 18.99
CA LEU A 10 -14.73 11.94 17.65
C LEU A 10 -14.19 13.37 17.49
N GLU A 11 -14.86 14.37 18.07
CA GLU A 11 -14.37 15.76 18.11
C GLU A 11 -13.07 15.91 18.93
N ILE A 12 -12.83 15.06 19.93
CA ILE A 12 -11.50 15.01 20.57
C ILE A 12 -10.48 14.40 19.60
N CYS A 13 -10.86 13.33 18.90
CA CYS A 13 -9.95 12.57 18.04
C CYS A 13 -9.43 13.37 16.83
N ILE A 14 -10.20 14.33 16.28
CA ILE A 14 -9.73 15.16 15.15
C ILE A 14 -8.51 16.03 15.49
N HIS A 15 -8.25 16.25 16.78
CA HIS A 15 -7.14 17.06 17.28
C HIS A 15 -5.93 16.23 17.72
N LEU A 16 -5.94 14.92 17.53
CA LEU A 16 -4.85 14.03 17.92
C LEU A 16 -3.86 13.82 16.76
N TYR A 17 -2.57 13.81 17.09
CA TYR A 17 -1.53 13.39 16.14
C TYR A 17 -1.66 11.89 15.83
N VAL A 18 -1.10 11.48 14.68
CA VAL A 18 -1.22 10.10 14.16
C VAL A 18 -0.78 9.05 15.19
N LYS A 19 0.32 9.30 15.92
CA LYS A 19 0.83 8.38 16.94
C LYS A 19 -0.15 8.20 18.11
N ASP A 20 -0.77 9.29 18.57
CA ASP A 20 -1.71 9.26 19.69
C ASP A 20 -3.03 8.61 19.29
N LEU A 21 -3.56 8.99 18.12
CA LEU A 21 -4.78 8.41 17.56
C LEU A 21 -4.61 6.90 17.34
N TYR A 22 -3.47 6.47 16.81
CA TYR A 22 -3.16 5.05 16.66
C TYR A 22 -3.04 4.34 18.01
N THR A 23 -2.39 4.96 19.00
CA THR A 23 -2.25 4.38 20.35
C THR A 23 -3.61 4.16 21.00
N LEU A 24 -4.57 5.06 20.83
CA LEU A 24 -5.96 4.87 21.31
C LEU A 24 -6.60 3.59 20.74
N THR A 25 -6.31 3.24 19.49
CA THR A 25 -6.80 1.99 18.88
C THR A 25 -6.22 0.72 19.52
N LEU A 26 -5.14 0.84 20.29
CA LEU A 26 -4.48 -0.26 20.99
C LEU A 26 -4.95 -0.38 22.44
N VAL A 27 -5.38 0.73 23.06
CA VAL A 27 -5.79 0.77 24.47
C VAL A 27 -7.07 -0.02 24.74
N CYS A 28 -8.07 0.04 23.85
CA CYS A 28 -9.35 -0.63 24.07
C CYS A 28 -10.00 -1.15 22.77
N LYS A 29 -10.63 -2.33 22.84
CA LYS A 29 -11.36 -2.95 21.72
C LYS A 29 -12.49 -2.07 21.18
N LEU A 30 -13.13 -1.27 22.04
CA LEU A 30 -14.20 -0.34 21.61
C LEU A 30 -13.64 0.76 20.72
N TYR A 31 -12.57 1.43 21.15
CA TYR A 31 -11.92 2.48 20.35
C TYR A 31 -11.34 1.92 19.07
N ARG A 32 -10.73 0.73 19.12
CA ARG A 32 -10.33 0.01 17.91
C ARG A 32 -11.50 -0.18 16.96
N LYS A 33 -12.64 -0.67 17.45
CA LYS A 33 -13.83 -0.91 16.63
C LYS A 33 -14.35 0.38 15.99
N ILE A 34 -14.36 1.49 16.72
CA ILE A 34 -14.85 2.80 16.23
C ILE A 34 -13.86 3.38 15.21
N LEU A 35 -12.60 3.57 15.61
CA LEU A 35 -11.58 4.28 14.85
C LEU A 35 -11.08 3.50 13.63
N TRP A 36 -11.26 2.19 13.59
CA TRP A 36 -10.86 1.36 12.44
C TRP A 36 -11.98 1.09 11.44
N THR A 37 -13.12 1.77 11.55
CA THR A 37 -14.19 1.69 10.53
C THR A 37 -13.88 2.52 9.29
N LYS A 38 -14.41 2.10 8.14
CA LYS A 38 -14.30 2.83 6.86
C LYS A 38 -15.41 3.88 6.67
N ALA A 39 -16.08 4.29 7.75
CA ALA A 39 -17.12 5.32 7.71
C ALA A 39 -16.53 6.69 7.38
N ILE A 40 -17.29 7.53 6.64
CA ILE A 40 -16.84 8.85 6.16
C ILE A 40 -16.36 9.75 7.32
N SER A 41 -17.10 9.79 8.43
CA SER A 41 -16.72 10.57 9.61
C SER A 41 -15.39 10.14 10.20
N ILE A 42 -15.11 8.83 10.21
CA ILE A 42 -13.86 8.28 10.71
C ILE A 42 -12.72 8.53 9.74
N GLN A 43 -12.95 8.42 8.42
CA GLN A 43 -11.93 8.82 7.43
C GLN A 43 -11.50 10.27 7.65
N LYS A 44 -12.46 11.17 7.88
CA LYS A 44 -12.18 12.58 8.19
C LYS A 44 -11.31 12.76 9.44
N VAL A 45 -11.57 12.00 10.51
CA VAL A 45 -10.73 12.02 11.73
C VAL A 45 -9.28 11.66 11.41
N TRP A 46 -9.06 10.59 10.64
CA TRP A 46 -7.72 10.17 10.24
C TRP A 46 -7.04 11.16 9.28
N THR A 47 -7.78 11.74 8.33
CA THR A 47 -7.26 12.81 7.46
C THR A 47 -6.81 14.02 8.30
N CYS A 48 -7.63 14.49 9.25
CA CYS A 48 -7.27 15.59 10.14
C CYS A 48 -6.00 15.26 10.94
N SER A 49 -5.93 14.08 11.54
CA SER A 49 -4.77 13.61 12.30
C SER A 49 -3.49 13.56 11.45
N ARG A 50 -3.58 13.07 10.21
CA ARG A 50 -2.46 13.03 9.25
C ARG A 50 -1.97 14.43 8.91
N VAL A 51 -2.86 15.34 8.55
CA VAL A 51 -2.51 16.73 8.20
C VAL A 51 -1.90 17.47 9.38
N LEU A 52 -2.42 17.26 10.60
CA LEU A 52 -1.84 17.82 11.82
C LEU A 52 -0.41 17.33 12.07
N SER A 53 -0.07 16.12 11.62
CA SER A 53 1.24 15.51 11.81
C SER A 53 2.29 15.91 10.77
N PHE A 54 1.96 16.82 9.85
CA PHE A 54 2.89 17.29 8.83
C PHE A 54 4.01 18.14 9.43
N ASP A 55 5.24 17.91 8.97
CA ASP A 55 6.33 18.86 9.15
C ASP A 55 6.02 20.11 8.29
N PRO A 56 6.04 21.33 8.87
CA PRO A 56 5.81 22.57 8.12
C PRO A 56 6.75 22.79 6.93
N LEU A 57 7.98 22.24 6.98
CA LEU A 57 8.99 22.35 5.95
C LEU A 57 8.89 21.24 4.89
N LEU A 58 8.35 20.07 5.27
CA LEU A 58 8.12 18.97 4.33
C LEU A 58 6.88 18.16 4.72
N PRO A 59 5.69 18.59 4.26
CA PRO A 59 4.45 17.86 4.53
C PRO A 59 4.50 16.44 3.95
N TYR A 60 4.37 15.43 4.82
CA TYR A 60 4.43 14.03 4.41
C TYR A 60 3.53 13.12 5.26
N PRO A 61 2.80 12.17 4.64
CA PRO A 61 2.55 12.07 3.21
C PRO A 61 1.48 13.09 2.77
N SER A 62 1.76 13.84 1.71
CA SER A 62 0.95 14.96 1.23
C SER A 62 -0.22 14.53 0.35
N LEU A 63 -0.06 13.46 -0.43
CA LEU A 63 -1.12 12.91 -1.27
C LEU A 63 -2.23 12.28 -0.41
N PRO A 64 -3.51 12.31 -0.86
CA PRO A 64 -4.58 11.54 -0.24
C PRO A 64 -4.33 10.03 -0.37
N PRO A 65 -5.01 9.18 0.41
CA PRO A 65 -4.93 7.74 0.24
C PRO A 65 -5.39 7.34 -1.17
N SER A 66 -4.86 6.23 -1.67
CA SER A 66 -5.28 5.73 -2.96
C SER A 66 -6.73 5.24 -2.94
N LYS A 67 -7.37 5.14 -4.11
CA LYS A 67 -8.74 4.61 -4.20
C LYS A 67 -8.89 3.18 -3.64
N PHE A 68 -7.77 2.50 -3.42
CA PHE A 68 -7.67 1.13 -2.93
C PHE A 68 -7.28 1.04 -1.44
N MET A 69 -7.09 2.16 -0.75
CA MET A 69 -6.76 2.22 0.67
C MET A 69 -7.68 3.19 1.42
N SER A 70 -8.00 2.86 2.66
CA SER A 70 -8.54 3.85 3.60
C SER A 70 -7.41 4.76 4.14
N GLU A 71 -7.78 5.90 4.74
CA GLU A 71 -6.81 6.76 5.44
C GLU A 71 -6.04 5.99 6.51
N GLN A 72 -6.68 5.09 7.25
CA GLN A 72 -5.98 4.26 8.25
C GLN A 72 -4.94 3.35 7.62
N GLU A 73 -5.29 2.69 6.52
CA GLU A 73 -4.38 1.80 5.79
C GLU A 73 -3.19 2.60 5.24
N TYR A 74 -3.46 3.77 4.67
CA TYR A 74 -2.45 4.68 4.13
C TYR A 74 -1.52 5.24 5.21
N ILE A 75 -2.06 5.77 6.30
CA ILE A 75 -1.28 6.28 7.45
C ILE A 75 -0.45 5.16 8.05
N TRP A 76 -1.03 3.97 8.21
CA TRP A 76 -0.28 2.84 8.72
C TRP A 76 0.90 2.50 7.79
N PHE A 77 0.64 2.44 6.49
CA PHE A 77 1.61 2.10 5.46
C PHE A 77 2.74 3.14 5.32
N THR A 78 2.44 4.42 5.52
CA THR A 78 3.36 5.54 5.29
C THR A 78 4.09 6.03 6.54
N LEU A 79 3.44 6.03 7.70
CA LEU A 79 3.94 6.68 8.91
C LEU A 79 4.19 5.73 10.08
N LEU A 80 3.42 4.65 10.20
CA LEU A 80 3.42 3.82 11.42
C LEU A 80 4.10 2.46 11.26
N ALA A 81 4.14 1.90 10.06
CA ALA A 81 4.68 0.57 9.85
C ALA A 81 6.17 0.52 10.17
N ASP A 82 6.55 -0.40 11.04
CA ASP A 82 7.94 -0.60 11.47
C ASP A 82 8.39 -2.06 11.32
N LYS A 83 7.56 -2.92 10.70
CA LYS A 83 7.79 -4.36 10.57
C LYS A 83 7.43 -4.85 9.19
N CYS A 84 8.15 -5.87 8.73
CA CYS A 84 7.78 -6.59 7.52
C CYS A 84 6.40 -7.23 7.69
N SER A 85 5.50 -7.00 6.72
CA SER A 85 4.15 -7.57 6.70
C SER A 85 4.13 -9.10 6.65
N ILE A 86 5.21 -9.75 6.21
CA ILE A 86 5.32 -11.21 6.08
C ILE A 86 6.03 -11.82 7.29
N CYS A 87 7.32 -11.56 7.48
CA CYS A 87 8.09 -12.20 8.56
C CYS A 87 7.93 -11.52 9.93
N LYS A 88 7.24 -10.37 10.00
CA LYS A 88 7.01 -9.59 11.23
C LYS A 88 8.27 -9.06 11.93
N ILE A 89 9.45 -9.25 11.32
CA ILE A 89 10.73 -8.69 11.79
C ILE A 89 10.70 -7.17 11.62
N LYS A 90 11.25 -6.45 12.61
CA LYS A 90 11.38 -5.00 12.61
C LYS A 90 12.26 -4.53 11.46
N ILE A 91 11.86 -3.45 10.82
CA ILE A 91 12.59 -2.75 9.77
C ILE A 91 13.12 -1.45 10.39
N GLU A 92 14.40 -1.16 10.21
CA GLU A 92 14.96 0.09 10.68
C GLU A 92 14.31 1.27 9.95
N LYS A 93 14.10 2.39 10.66
CA LYS A 93 13.44 3.57 10.07
C LYS A 93 14.10 4.03 8.77
N LYS A 94 15.44 4.00 8.71
CA LYS A 94 16.24 4.39 7.53
C LYS A 94 15.97 3.52 6.30
N ASP A 95 15.57 2.27 6.50
CA ASP A 95 15.34 1.30 5.43
C ASP A 95 13.86 1.20 5.03
N LEU A 96 12.96 1.92 5.73
CA LEU A 96 11.52 1.75 5.59
C LEU A 96 11.02 2.13 4.18
N PHE A 97 11.52 3.22 3.61
CA PHE A 97 11.20 3.64 2.24
C PHE A 97 11.59 2.57 1.22
N GLY A 98 12.81 2.01 1.33
CA GLY A 98 13.28 0.93 0.47
C GLY A 98 12.56 -0.41 0.68
N CYS A 99 11.77 -0.52 1.76
CA CYS A 99 10.94 -1.68 2.08
C CYS A 99 9.45 -1.45 1.76
N ARG A 100 9.08 -0.29 1.19
CA ARG A 100 7.70 0.03 0.83
C ARG A 100 7.43 -0.30 -0.63
N TYR A 101 6.59 -1.30 -0.86
CA TYR A 101 6.19 -1.73 -2.19
C TYR A 101 4.74 -1.32 -2.45
N TRP A 102 4.57 -0.14 -3.03
CA TRP A 102 3.27 0.46 -3.34
C TRP A 102 2.42 -0.42 -4.27
N GLU A 103 3.03 -1.02 -5.29
CA GLU A 103 2.40 -1.97 -6.22
C GLU A 103 1.70 -3.13 -5.53
N PHE A 104 2.21 -3.50 -4.35
CA PHE A 104 1.71 -4.65 -3.59
C PHE A 104 1.02 -4.21 -2.30
N SER A 105 0.91 -2.90 -2.05
CA SER A 105 0.34 -2.33 -0.82
C SER A 105 0.98 -2.92 0.45
N ARG A 106 2.28 -3.22 0.41
CA ARG A 106 2.98 -4.00 1.46
C ARG A 106 4.34 -3.44 1.84
N ILE A 107 4.57 -3.42 3.16
CA ILE A 107 5.90 -3.22 3.73
C ILE A 107 6.58 -4.59 3.78
N CYS A 108 7.71 -4.75 3.11
CA CYS A 108 8.36 -6.03 2.91
C CYS A 108 9.88 -5.89 3.02
N CYS A 109 10.55 -6.79 3.75
CA CYS A 109 12.01 -6.81 3.72
C CYS A 109 12.53 -7.42 2.41
N LYS A 110 13.81 -7.18 2.08
CA LYS A 110 14.48 -7.65 0.86
C LYS A 110 14.36 -9.18 0.64
N GLU A 111 14.47 -9.96 1.71
CA GLU A 111 14.33 -11.42 1.62
C GLU A 111 12.88 -11.85 1.33
N CYS A 112 11.91 -11.22 1.99
CA CYS A 112 10.51 -11.56 1.79
C CYS A 112 10.01 -11.15 0.40
N ILE A 113 10.42 -9.99 -0.12
CA ILE A 113 10.02 -9.55 -1.46
C ILE A 113 10.59 -10.49 -2.52
N LYS A 114 11.85 -10.91 -2.39
CA LYS A 114 12.50 -11.86 -3.31
C LYS A 114 11.77 -13.20 -3.33
N ARG A 115 11.31 -13.68 -2.16
CA ARG A 115 10.57 -14.94 -2.05
C ARG A 115 9.13 -14.85 -2.56
N LYS A 116 8.48 -13.69 -2.45
CA LYS A 116 7.07 -13.50 -2.77
C LYS A 116 6.81 -12.87 -4.13
N THR A 117 7.86 -12.64 -4.90
CA THR A 117 7.74 -12.13 -6.26
C THR A 117 8.41 -13.07 -7.25
N VAL A 118 7.96 -12.98 -8.50
CA VAL A 118 8.45 -13.78 -9.61
C VAL A 118 8.67 -12.88 -10.82
N SER A 119 9.75 -13.12 -11.57
CA SER A 119 10.11 -12.33 -12.75
C SER A 119 9.61 -12.94 -14.05
N ILE A 120 9.52 -12.12 -15.09
CA ILE A 120 9.06 -12.56 -16.43
C ILE A 120 9.83 -13.78 -16.97
N PRO A 121 11.19 -13.84 -16.91
CA PRO A 121 11.91 -15.02 -17.38
C PRO A 121 11.47 -16.31 -16.68
N PHE A 122 11.29 -16.26 -15.36
CA PHE A 122 10.84 -17.42 -14.58
C PHE A 122 9.38 -17.79 -14.91
N ILE A 123 8.50 -16.80 -15.07
CA ILE A 123 7.11 -17.02 -15.50
C ILE A 123 7.07 -17.74 -16.85
N LYS A 124 7.84 -17.27 -17.84
CA LYS A 124 7.89 -17.88 -19.18
C LYS A 124 8.40 -19.32 -19.14
N MET A 125 9.36 -19.60 -18.27
CA MET A 125 9.91 -20.95 -18.10
C MET A 125 8.90 -21.88 -17.42
N ALA A 126 8.23 -21.42 -16.36
CA ALA A 126 7.28 -22.24 -15.60
C ALA A 126 5.90 -22.38 -16.27
N MET A 127 5.48 -21.37 -17.04
CA MET A 127 4.16 -21.27 -17.69
C MET A 127 4.31 -20.76 -19.13
N PRO A 128 4.85 -21.57 -20.06
CA PRO A 128 5.16 -21.13 -21.42
C PRO A 128 3.94 -20.73 -22.25
N ASN A 129 2.76 -21.28 -21.94
CA ASN A 129 1.50 -21.01 -22.65
C ASN A 129 0.66 -19.91 -22.00
N LEU A 130 1.22 -19.15 -21.05
CA LEU A 130 0.51 -18.07 -20.39
C LEU A 130 0.21 -16.94 -21.39
N PRO A 131 -1.05 -16.49 -21.54
CA PRO A 131 -1.38 -15.34 -22.37
C PRO A 131 -0.60 -14.10 -21.91
N LYS A 132 0.08 -13.44 -22.85
CA LYS A 132 0.95 -12.27 -22.54
C LYS A 132 0.17 -11.15 -21.88
N ASP A 133 -1.05 -10.90 -22.36
CA ASP A 133 -1.92 -9.82 -21.90
C ASP A 133 -2.37 -10.02 -20.44
N LEU A 134 -2.29 -11.24 -19.91
CA LEU A 134 -2.66 -11.51 -18.52
C LEU A 134 -1.66 -10.88 -17.53
N LEU A 135 -0.38 -10.79 -17.90
CA LEU A 135 0.62 -10.10 -17.08
C LEU A 135 0.40 -8.59 -17.04
N GLU A 136 -0.30 -8.02 -18.02
CA GLU A 136 -0.66 -6.60 -18.05
C GLU A 136 -1.88 -6.30 -17.17
N CYS A 137 -2.56 -7.34 -16.68
CA CYS A 137 -3.66 -7.23 -15.71
C CYS A 137 -3.17 -7.19 -14.25
N LEU A 138 -1.86 -7.23 -14.01
CA LEU A 138 -1.27 -7.24 -12.68
C LEU A 138 -0.39 -6.01 -12.43
N PRO A 139 -0.42 -5.45 -11.21
CA PRO A 139 0.62 -4.53 -10.76
C PRO A 139 1.99 -5.19 -10.79
N CYS A 140 3.03 -4.43 -11.14
CA CYS A 140 4.38 -4.95 -11.19
C CYS A 140 5.42 -3.99 -10.62
N HIS A 141 6.31 -4.53 -9.78
CA HIS A 141 7.45 -3.79 -9.28
C HIS A 141 8.57 -3.80 -10.33
N LYS A 142 9.05 -2.62 -10.72
CA LYS A 142 10.20 -2.48 -11.60
C LYS A 142 11.47 -2.44 -10.77
N ARG A 143 12.38 -3.37 -11.04
CA ARG A 143 13.71 -3.44 -10.44
C ARG A 143 14.75 -3.22 -11.53
N HIS A 144 15.61 -2.23 -11.35
CA HIS A 144 16.75 -2.04 -12.24
C HIS A 144 17.80 -3.13 -12.00
N VAL A 145 18.19 -3.83 -13.06
CA VAL A 145 19.25 -4.85 -13.03
C VAL A 145 20.39 -4.35 -13.92
N PHE A 146 21.57 -4.18 -13.31
CA PHE A 146 22.76 -3.70 -14.00
C PHE A 146 23.06 -4.53 -15.25
N ASN A 147 23.32 -3.86 -16.38
CA ASN A 147 23.56 -4.45 -17.71
C ASN A 147 22.39 -5.23 -18.35
N VAL A 148 21.24 -5.38 -17.69
CA VAL A 148 20.06 -6.08 -18.22
C VAL A 148 18.90 -5.12 -18.48
N GLY A 149 18.83 -4.03 -17.72
CA GLY A 149 17.74 -3.06 -17.76
C GLY A 149 16.68 -3.35 -16.69
N ASP A 150 15.47 -2.84 -16.91
CA ASP A 150 14.39 -2.94 -15.93
C ASP A 150 13.69 -4.30 -16.01
N GLU A 151 13.75 -5.03 -14.90
CA GLU A 151 13.01 -6.27 -14.71
C GLU A 151 11.68 -5.99 -14.01
N LYS A 152 10.60 -6.61 -14.52
CA LYS A 152 9.29 -6.59 -13.87
C LYS A 152 9.14 -7.81 -12.94
N LEU A 153 8.77 -7.53 -11.71
CA LEU A 153 8.46 -8.51 -10.67
C LEU A 153 6.96 -8.47 -10.35
N TYR A 154 6.34 -9.65 -10.25
CA TYR A 154 4.92 -9.83 -9.97
C TYR A 154 4.74 -10.55 -8.64
N TRP A 155 3.72 -10.18 -7.86
CA TRP A 155 3.41 -10.89 -6.63
C TRP A 155 2.91 -12.31 -6.95
N THR A 156 3.52 -13.33 -6.34
CA THR A 156 3.27 -14.73 -6.70
C THR A 156 1.81 -15.12 -6.42
N ASP A 157 1.26 -14.70 -5.28
CA ASP A 157 -0.10 -15.07 -4.88
C ASP A 157 -1.16 -14.41 -5.82
N ASP A 158 -0.88 -13.19 -6.30
CA ASP A 158 -1.76 -12.47 -7.22
C ASP A 158 -1.70 -13.07 -8.63
N LEU A 159 -0.51 -13.48 -9.07
CA LEU A 159 -0.33 -14.20 -10.33
C LEU A 159 -1.08 -15.54 -10.33
N GLN A 160 -0.99 -16.31 -9.25
CA GLN A 160 -1.73 -17.56 -9.13
C GLN A 160 -3.24 -17.32 -9.17
N SER A 161 -3.71 -16.30 -8.45
CA SER A 161 -5.13 -15.94 -8.38
C SER A 161 -5.69 -15.50 -9.74
N ILE A 162 -4.94 -14.67 -10.48
CA ILE A 162 -5.39 -14.17 -11.78
C ILE A 162 -5.37 -15.27 -12.84
N VAL A 163 -4.39 -16.17 -12.80
CA VAL A 163 -4.30 -17.33 -13.68
C VAL A 163 -5.47 -18.28 -13.43
N ALA A 164 -5.74 -18.62 -12.17
CA ALA A 164 -6.87 -19.46 -11.80
C ALA A 164 -8.19 -18.84 -12.26
N LYS A 165 -8.36 -17.52 -12.07
CA LYS A 165 -9.56 -16.80 -12.52
C LYS A 165 -9.70 -16.81 -14.04
N TYR A 166 -8.62 -16.56 -14.79
CA TYR A 166 -8.63 -16.57 -16.26
C TYR A 166 -9.10 -17.91 -16.83
N TYR A 167 -8.60 -19.03 -16.30
CA TYR A 167 -8.98 -20.37 -16.75
C TYR A 167 -10.32 -20.87 -16.19
N SER A 168 -10.94 -20.14 -15.25
CA SER A 168 -12.27 -20.48 -14.74
C SER A 168 -13.43 -20.05 -15.66
N PHE A 169 -13.16 -19.21 -16.67
CA PHE A 169 -14.17 -18.77 -17.62
C PHE A 169 -14.41 -19.85 -18.68
N GLU A 170 -15.66 -20.29 -18.80
CA GLU A 170 -16.09 -21.20 -19.87
C GLU A 170 -16.31 -20.44 -21.19
N ASN A 171 -16.82 -19.20 -21.11
CA ASN A 171 -17.08 -18.35 -22.25
C ASN A 171 -15.87 -17.46 -22.58
N GLU A 172 -15.35 -17.60 -23.80
CA GLU A 172 -14.21 -16.83 -24.30
C GLU A 172 -14.50 -15.32 -24.38
N GLN A 173 -15.70 -14.91 -24.79
CA GLN A 173 -16.05 -13.49 -24.91
C GLN A 173 -16.08 -12.80 -23.53
N GLU A 174 -16.64 -13.47 -22.52
CA GLU A 174 -16.65 -12.97 -21.14
C GLU A 174 -15.23 -12.86 -20.58
N ARG A 175 -14.39 -13.86 -20.86
CA ARG A 175 -12.98 -13.86 -20.47
C ARG A 175 -12.24 -12.67 -21.08
N ASP A 176 -12.44 -12.40 -22.36
CA ASP A 176 -11.77 -11.30 -23.06
C ASP A 176 -12.23 -9.92 -22.57
N ILE A 177 -13.52 -9.76 -22.31
CA ILE A 177 -14.06 -8.54 -21.66
C ILE A 177 -13.41 -8.34 -20.29
N TRP A 178 -13.36 -9.39 -19.48
CA TRP A 178 -12.76 -9.34 -18.15
C TRP A 178 -11.27 -8.99 -18.20
N VAL A 179 -10.49 -9.57 -19.11
CA VAL A 179 -9.06 -9.22 -19.31
C VAL A 179 -8.91 -7.74 -19.66
N LYS A 180 -9.74 -7.23 -20.57
CA LYS A 180 -9.69 -5.83 -20.98
C LYS A 180 -9.98 -4.87 -19.82
N GLU A 181 -10.98 -5.18 -19.01
CA GLU A 181 -11.32 -4.41 -17.81
C GLU A 181 -10.20 -4.46 -16.77
N LYS A 182 -9.65 -5.65 -16.49
CA LYS A 182 -8.55 -5.81 -15.54
C LYS A 182 -7.26 -5.13 -15.96
N LYS A 183 -6.93 -5.16 -17.24
CA LYS A 183 -5.82 -4.38 -17.79
C LYS A 183 -6.00 -2.88 -17.56
N LYS A 184 -7.22 -2.36 -17.77
CA LYS A 184 -7.53 -0.96 -17.50
C LYS A 184 -7.38 -0.61 -16.02
N GLU A 185 -7.95 -1.42 -15.13
CA GLU A 185 -7.82 -1.24 -13.67
C GLU A 185 -6.35 -1.24 -13.22
N ALA A 186 -5.54 -2.19 -13.72
CA ALA A 186 -4.14 -2.32 -13.38
C ALA A 186 -3.32 -1.09 -13.85
N ASN A 187 -3.57 -0.62 -15.07
CA ASN A 187 -2.91 0.59 -15.59
C ASN A 187 -3.26 1.83 -14.76
N GLU A 188 -4.55 2.05 -14.47
CA GLU A 188 -4.99 3.17 -13.63
C GLU A 188 -4.36 3.12 -12.23
N PHE A 189 -4.26 1.92 -11.65
CA PHE A 189 -3.60 1.74 -10.36
C PHE A 189 -2.11 2.06 -10.44
N MET A 190 -1.40 1.55 -11.44
CA MET A 190 0.03 1.80 -11.61
C MET A 190 0.34 3.28 -11.85
N ASP A 191 -0.48 3.99 -12.61
CA ASP A 191 -0.37 5.44 -12.81
C ASP A 191 -0.54 6.22 -11.51
N GLU A 192 -1.45 5.78 -10.65
CA GLU A 192 -1.60 6.33 -9.31
C GLU A 192 -0.37 6.05 -8.43
N ILE A 193 0.11 4.80 -8.44
CA ILE A 193 1.28 4.36 -7.68
C ILE A 193 2.55 5.15 -8.02
N HIS A 194 2.75 5.53 -9.28
CA HIS A 194 3.90 6.35 -9.66
C HIS A 194 3.94 7.69 -8.90
N LYS A 195 2.79 8.30 -8.57
CA LYS A 195 2.74 9.55 -7.81
C LYS A 195 3.19 9.35 -6.36
N TYR A 196 2.78 8.26 -5.72
CA TYR A 196 3.17 7.94 -4.35
C TYR A 196 4.65 7.58 -4.24
N LYS A 197 5.19 6.86 -5.22
CA LYS A 197 6.64 6.61 -5.31
C LYS A 197 7.43 7.90 -5.41
N TRP A 198 6.99 8.81 -6.27
CA TRP A 198 7.65 10.09 -6.44
C TRP A 198 7.65 10.92 -5.15
N GLN A 199 6.54 10.94 -4.42
CA GLN A 199 6.46 11.55 -3.09
C GLN A 199 7.49 10.93 -2.13
N ASP A 200 7.57 9.61 -2.08
CA ASP A 200 8.50 8.90 -1.20
C ASP A 200 9.97 9.17 -1.56
N GLU A 201 10.29 9.16 -2.85
CA GLU A 201 11.63 9.50 -3.36
C GLU A 201 11.99 10.94 -3.02
N TYR A 202 11.07 11.89 -3.19
CA TYR A 202 11.28 13.29 -2.82
C TYR A 202 11.65 13.42 -1.34
N VAL A 203 10.90 12.77 -0.44
CA VAL A 203 11.23 12.81 1.00
C VAL A 203 12.53 12.07 1.33
N TYR A 204 12.82 10.96 0.65
CA TYR A 204 14.04 10.19 0.87
C TYR A 204 15.31 10.95 0.45
N PHE A 205 15.29 11.64 -0.70
CA PHE A 205 16.45 12.35 -1.25
C PHE A 205 16.63 13.78 -0.72
N PHE A 206 15.61 14.36 -0.08
CA PHE A 206 15.71 15.67 0.59
C PHE A 206 15.55 15.52 2.12
N PRO A 207 16.54 14.89 2.81
CA PRO A 207 16.40 14.38 4.18
C PRO A 207 16.37 15.43 5.30
N TYR A 208 16.30 16.73 4.99
CA TYR A 208 16.24 17.78 6.02
C TYR A 208 14.96 17.76 6.87
N ALA A 209 14.00 16.86 6.60
CA ALA A 209 12.71 16.85 7.28
C ALA A 209 12.31 15.55 8.00
N LEU A 210 13.18 14.53 8.07
CA LEU A 210 12.92 13.33 8.88
C LEU A 210 13.65 13.31 10.22
N ASN A 211 14.42 14.37 10.52
CA ASN A 211 15.11 14.57 11.79
C ASN A 211 14.37 15.55 12.70
N VAL A 212 13.11 15.26 13.06
CA VAL A 212 12.46 15.93 14.19
C VAL A 212 11.58 14.93 14.97
N ASN A 213 12.13 14.45 16.10
CA ASN A 213 11.53 13.81 17.29
C ASN A 213 10.44 12.71 17.15
#